data_AF-A0A7Y4WAS1-F1
#
_entry.id   AF-A0A7Y4WAS1-F1
#
_cell.length_a   1.000
_cell.length_b   1.000
_cell.length_c   1.000
_cell.angle_alpha   90.00
_cell.angle_beta   90.00
_cell.angle_gamma   90.00
#
_symmetry.space_group_name_H-M   'P 1'
#
loop_
_entity.id
_entity.type
_entity.pdbx_description
1 polymer ?
#
loop_
_entity_poly.entity_id
_entity_poly.type
_entity_poly.pdbx_seq_one_letter_code
_entity_poly.pdbx_strand_id
1 'polypeptide(L)'
;MLSRNFRLQAVGTIDWLFNNYDFLNVSHGLDELIVLDVSKGVRNPEAFGAVVSHIASRCFIPVTVGGGITSFDIAQGFMRSGADKLLVNSAFANDAGLCRALAEHFGRQCVVGGIDYKATPQSSQAIMIDNGTREVSTDLSGWVEFLQENGAGEILFQSVDQDGTGMGLDLSVVDGLRHRPEVPCILMGGIGKADHIIAGLQHPTIDAVATANLYNFIGSAFLDVRKSIAETGMEMARWNSCEYVALHNKFATSA
;
A
#
# COMPACT_ATOMS: atom_id res chain seq x y z
N MET A 1 2.18 -9.22 13.01
CA MET A 1 1.33 -8.94 14.21
C MET A 1 0.52 -7.71 13.85
N LEU A 2 -0.80 -7.82 13.66
CA LEU A 2 -1.66 -6.70 13.23
C LEU A 2 -1.81 -5.67 14.37
N SER A 3 -1.96 -4.38 14.02
CA SER A 3 -2.31 -3.25 14.88
C SER A 3 -3.08 -3.69 16.13
N ARG A 4 -2.48 -3.44 17.31
CA ARG A 4 -2.97 -3.88 18.63
C ARG A 4 -4.24 -3.15 19.10
N ASN A 5 -4.66 -2.11 18.38
CA ASN A 5 -5.70 -1.17 18.84
C ASN A 5 -7.06 -1.33 18.19
N PHE A 6 -7.19 -2.16 17.14
CA PHE A 6 -8.49 -2.48 16.56
C PHE A 6 -8.71 -4.01 16.59
N ARG A 7 -9.72 -4.47 17.33
CA ARG A 7 -10.27 -5.81 17.08
C ARG A 7 -10.72 -5.84 15.63
N LEU A 8 -10.35 -6.88 14.88
CA LEU A 8 -10.87 -7.11 13.52
C LEU A 8 -12.40 -6.95 13.56
N GLN A 9 -12.91 -5.86 13.01
CA GLN A 9 -14.33 -5.70 12.81
C GLN A 9 -14.69 -6.51 11.57
N ALA A 10 -15.68 -7.38 11.68
CA ALA A 10 -16.17 -8.13 10.54
C ALA A 10 -16.99 -7.16 9.67
N VAL A 11 -16.35 -6.67 8.61
CA VAL A 11 -16.91 -5.68 7.66
C VAL A 11 -17.46 -6.39 6.43
N GLY A 12 -18.37 -7.35 6.64
CA GLY A 12 -19.13 -8.05 5.58
C GLY A 12 -18.31 -8.55 4.38
N THR A 13 -18.96 -8.60 3.21
CA THR A 13 -18.33 -8.85 1.90
C THR A 13 -17.93 -7.53 1.23
N ILE A 14 -17.26 -7.60 0.08
CA ILE A 14 -16.95 -6.40 -0.70
C ILE A 14 -18.20 -5.61 -1.11
N ASP A 15 -19.29 -6.29 -1.49
CA ASP A 15 -20.58 -5.64 -1.75
C ASP A 15 -21.11 -4.92 -0.51
N TRP A 16 -20.92 -5.52 0.67
CA TRP A 16 -21.34 -4.91 1.91
C TRP A 16 -20.56 -3.60 2.18
N LEU A 17 -19.25 -3.57 1.92
CA LEU A 17 -18.43 -2.34 1.98
C LEU A 17 -18.96 -1.26 1.03
N PHE A 18 -19.22 -1.60 -0.23
CA PHE A 18 -19.76 -0.66 -1.20
C PHE A 18 -21.13 -0.10 -0.77
N ASN A 19 -22.02 -0.96 -0.28
CA ASN A 19 -23.40 -0.58 0.03
C ASN A 19 -23.57 0.15 1.36
N ASN A 20 -22.71 -0.13 2.35
CA ASN A 20 -22.90 0.37 3.72
C ASN A 20 -21.86 1.42 4.14
N TYR A 21 -20.69 1.43 3.51
CA TYR A 21 -19.62 2.39 3.82
C TYR A 21 -19.42 3.46 2.75
N ASP A 22 -20.24 3.46 1.70
CA ASP A 22 -20.11 4.39 0.57
C ASP A 22 -18.65 4.43 0.07
N PHE A 23 -18.07 3.24 -0.11
CA PHE A 23 -16.66 3.08 -0.43
C PHE A 23 -16.27 3.80 -1.74
N LEU A 24 -17.23 3.98 -2.66
CA LEU A 24 -17.03 4.78 -3.86
C LEU A 24 -16.68 6.23 -3.53
N ASN A 25 -17.46 6.87 -2.66
CA ASN A 25 -17.18 8.24 -2.27
C ASN A 25 -15.85 8.38 -1.52
N VAL A 26 -15.51 7.40 -0.67
CA VAL A 26 -14.18 7.33 -0.02
C VAL A 26 -13.07 7.26 -1.08
N SER A 27 -13.23 6.41 -2.10
CA SER A 27 -12.24 6.22 -3.16
C SER A 27 -11.98 7.48 -4.00
N HIS A 28 -12.95 8.39 -4.14
CA HIS A 28 -12.75 9.67 -4.83
C HIS A 28 -11.75 10.60 -4.11
N GLY A 29 -11.53 10.38 -2.80
CA GLY A 29 -10.54 11.11 -2.02
C GLY A 29 -9.14 10.53 -2.12
N LEU A 30 -8.96 9.36 -2.74
CA LEU A 30 -7.69 8.65 -2.84
C LEU A 30 -7.04 8.90 -4.20
N ASP A 31 -5.71 8.82 -4.24
CA ASP A 31 -4.94 8.81 -5.50
C ASP A 31 -4.60 7.37 -5.94
N GLU A 32 -4.57 6.43 -5.00
CA GLU A 32 -4.29 5.01 -5.23
C GLU A 32 -4.91 4.18 -4.10
N LEU A 33 -5.28 2.92 -4.39
CA LEU A 33 -5.82 1.97 -3.42
C LEU A 33 -4.90 0.77 -3.25
N ILE A 34 -4.52 0.45 -2.00
CA ILE A 34 -3.77 -0.76 -1.66
C ILE A 34 -4.73 -1.79 -1.06
N VAL A 35 -4.80 -2.98 -1.66
CA VAL A 35 -5.66 -4.10 -1.22
C VAL A 35 -4.77 -5.27 -0.81
N LEU A 36 -4.83 -5.65 0.48
CA LEU A 36 -3.97 -6.70 1.05
C LEU A 36 -4.77 -7.94 1.40
N ASP A 37 -4.37 -9.10 0.87
CA ASP A 37 -4.83 -10.39 1.39
C ASP A 37 -4.08 -10.70 2.69
N VAL A 38 -4.79 -10.60 3.81
CA VAL A 38 -4.28 -10.91 5.16
C VAL A 38 -4.80 -12.25 5.69
N SER A 39 -5.33 -13.11 4.81
CA SER A 39 -5.87 -14.43 5.17
C SER A 39 -4.83 -15.27 5.90
N LYS A 40 -5.25 -15.91 7.00
CA LYS A 40 -4.41 -16.83 7.79
C LYS A 40 -4.57 -18.26 7.25
N GLY A 41 -3.46 -18.98 7.11
CA GLY A 41 -3.46 -20.37 6.65
C GLY A 41 -3.44 -20.49 5.13
N VAL A 42 -4.22 -21.42 4.56
CA VAL A 42 -4.28 -21.66 3.12
C VAL A 42 -4.99 -20.49 2.45
N ARG A 43 -4.27 -19.81 1.55
CA ARG A 43 -4.80 -18.70 0.74
C ARG A 43 -5.50 -19.23 -0.49
N ASN A 44 -6.50 -18.50 -0.96
CA ASN A 44 -7.17 -18.74 -2.23
C ASN A 44 -6.98 -17.52 -3.14
N PRO A 45 -5.91 -17.48 -3.97
CA PRO A 45 -5.63 -16.37 -4.85
C PRO A 45 -6.75 -16.08 -5.85
N GLU A 46 -7.47 -17.11 -6.31
CA GLU A 46 -8.60 -16.95 -7.24
C GLU A 46 -9.76 -16.20 -6.58
N ALA A 47 -10.15 -16.62 -5.38
CA ALA A 47 -11.21 -15.96 -4.63
C ALA A 47 -10.84 -14.51 -4.27
N PHE A 48 -9.58 -14.25 -3.91
CA PHE A 48 -9.12 -12.89 -3.65
C PHE A 48 -9.04 -12.06 -4.95
N GLY A 49 -8.63 -12.65 -6.07
CA GLY A 49 -8.68 -12.02 -7.40
C GLY A 49 -10.09 -11.59 -7.79
N ALA A 50 -11.11 -12.38 -7.47
CA ALA A 50 -12.50 -11.97 -7.68
C ALA A 50 -12.89 -10.71 -6.87
N VAL A 51 -12.38 -10.57 -5.64
CA VAL A 51 -12.55 -9.34 -4.84
C VAL A 51 -11.84 -8.16 -5.48
N VAL A 52 -10.60 -8.34 -5.95
CA VAL A 52 -9.83 -7.31 -6.67
C VAL A 52 -10.57 -6.85 -7.92
N SER A 53 -11.07 -7.79 -8.74
CA SER A 53 -11.85 -7.48 -9.95
C SER A 53 -13.10 -6.69 -9.64
N HIS A 54 -13.79 -7.06 -8.56
CA HIS A 54 -14.96 -6.33 -8.11
C HIS A 54 -14.63 -4.88 -7.73
N ILE A 55 -13.51 -4.64 -7.03
CA ILE A 55 -13.02 -3.29 -6.69
C ILE A 55 -12.65 -2.52 -7.95
N ALA A 56 -11.78 -3.08 -8.80
CA ALA A 56 -11.26 -2.44 -10.00
C ALA A 56 -12.37 -2.09 -11.01
N SER A 57 -13.47 -2.85 -11.04
CA SER A 57 -14.62 -2.55 -11.92
C SER A 57 -15.38 -1.27 -11.53
N ARG A 58 -15.23 -0.79 -10.29
CA ARG A 58 -15.98 0.35 -9.74
C ARG A 58 -15.12 1.53 -9.28
N CYS A 59 -13.85 1.29 -8.96
CA CYS A 59 -12.90 2.32 -8.53
C CYS A 59 -11.92 2.65 -9.66
N PHE A 60 -11.98 3.88 -10.20
CA PHE A 60 -11.10 4.38 -11.27
C PHE A 60 -9.85 5.09 -10.76
N ILE A 61 -9.14 4.44 -9.84
CA ILE A 61 -7.81 4.83 -9.36
C ILE A 61 -6.90 3.59 -9.45
N PRO A 62 -5.57 3.76 -9.54
CA PRO A 62 -4.65 2.64 -9.51
C PRO A 62 -4.90 1.72 -8.31
N VAL A 63 -4.82 0.41 -8.54
CA VAL A 63 -5.00 -0.62 -7.50
C VAL A 63 -3.70 -1.40 -7.33
N THR A 64 -3.07 -1.24 -6.17
CA THR A 64 -1.97 -2.10 -5.72
C THR A 64 -2.52 -3.30 -4.96
N VAL A 65 -2.10 -4.51 -5.33
CA VAL A 65 -2.51 -5.74 -4.66
C VAL A 65 -1.32 -6.39 -3.95
N GLY A 66 -1.49 -6.78 -2.69
CA GLY A 66 -0.44 -7.43 -1.91
C GLY A 66 -0.92 -8.65 -1.12
N GLY A 67 0.03 -9.46 -0.67
CA GLY A 67 -0.20 -10.64 0.15
C GLY A 67 -0.24 -11.94 -0.66
N GLY A 68 0.64 -12.89 -0.31
CA GLY A 68 0.61 -14.24 -0.88
C GLY A 68 1.14 -14.37 -2.32
N ILE A 69 1.86 -13.36 -2.82
CA ILE A 69 2.51 -13.41 -4.14
C ILE A 69 3.77 -14.27 -4.05
N THR A 70 3.60 -15.60 -4.20
CA THR A 70 4.69 -16.59 -4.08
C THR A 70 5.05 -17.26 -5.39
N SER A 71 4.38 -16.90 -6.50
CA SER A 71 4.70 -17.39 -7.83
C SER A 71 4.30 -16.37 -8.89
N PHE A 72 4.87 -16.52 -10.08
CA PHE A 72 4.54 -15.69 -11.22
C PHE A 72 3.07 -15.84 -11.64
N ASP A 73 2.53 -17.06 -11.57
CA ASP A 73 1.12 -17.32 -11.93
C ASP A 73 0.14 -16.60 -10.99
N ILE A 74 0.45 -16.54 -9.69
CA ILE A 74 -0.36 -15.78 -8.72
C ILE A 74 -0.32 -14.30 -9.05
N ALA A 75 0.88 -13.75 -9.27
CA ALA A 75 1.05 -12.35 -9.66
C ALA A 75 0.28 -12.02 -10.95
N GLN A 76 0.42 -12.84 -11.99
CA GLN A 76 -0.29 -12.69 -13.25
C GLN A 76 -1.81 -12.77 -13.06
N GLY A 77 -2.29 -13.66 -12.18
CA GLY A 77 -3.69 -13.73 -11.80
C GLY A 77 -4.23 -12.43 -11.20
N PHE A 78 -3.48 -11.79 -10.30
CA PHE A 78 -3.86 -10.50 -9.73
C PHE A 78 -3.83 -9.36 -10.76
N MET A 79 -2.80 -9.28 -11.61
CA MET A 79 -2.76 -8.30 -12.71
C MET A 79 -3.97 -8.45 -13.64
N ARG A 80 -4.34 -9.69 -14.01
CA ARG A 80 -5.55 -9.97 -14.81
C ARG A 80 -6.86 -9.65 -14.09
N SER A 81 -6.84 -9.66 -12.76
CA SER A 81 -7.99 -9.28 -11.94
C SER A 81 -8.15 -7.77 -11.82
N GLY A 82 -7.29 -6.96 -12.45
CA GLY A 82 -7.38 -5.50 -12.43
C GLY A 82 -6.45 -4.82 -11.43
N ALA A 83 -5.41 -5.52 -10.94
CA ALA A 83 -4.31 -4.87 -10.24
C ALA A 83 -3.41 -4.11 -11.24
N ASP A 84 -3.01 -2.90 -10.88
CA ASP A 84 -2.02 -2.10 -11.62
C ASP A 84 -0.60 -2.34 -11.10
N LYS A 85 -0.47 -2.63 -9.80
CA LYS A 85 0.82 -2.94 -9.14
C LYS A 85 0.70 -4.08 -8.15
N LEU A 86 1.85 -4.64 -7.80
CA LEU A 86 2.03 -5.77 -6.91
C LEU A 86 2.89 -5.37 -5.71
N LEU A 87 2.33 -5.39 -4.50
CA LEU A 87 3.08 -5.18 -3.26
C LEU A 87 3.70 -6.48 -2.79
N VAL A 88 5.02 -6.55 -2.85
CA VAL A 88 5.83 -7.72 -2.55
C VAL A 88 6.78 -7.41 -1.40
N ASN A 89 6.73 -8.22 -0.34
CA ASN A 89 7.62 -8.11 0.82
C ASN A 89 8.52 -9.36 0.88
N SER A 90 7.99 -10.49 1.40
CA SER A 90 8.85 -11.61 1.79
C SER A 90 9.44 -12.37 0.59
N ALA A 91 8.85 -12.24 -0.60
CA ALA A 91 9.40 -12.84 -1.81
C ALA A 91 10.75 -12.22 -2.19
N PHE A 92 11.04 -10.96 -1.86
CA PHE A 92 12.38 -10.40 -2.10
C PHE A 92 13.47 -11.17 -1.36
N ALA A 93 13.19 -11.61 -0.13
CA ALA A 93 14.12 -12.40 0.67
C ALA A 93 14.12 -13.90 0.27
N ASN A 94 12.97 -14.43 -0.11
CA ASN A 94 12.78 -15.86 -0.33
C ASN A 94 13.10 -16.30 -1.78
N ASP A 95 12.81 -15.43 -2.74
CA ASP A 95 12.99 -15.66 -4.16
C ASP A 95 13.08 -14.31 -4.92
N ALA A 96 14.25 -13.68 -4.86
CA ALA A 96 14.54 -12.47 -5.62
C ALA A 96 14.46 -12.70 -7.14
N GLY A 97 14.58 -13.95 -7.60
CA GLY A 97 14.41 -14.32 -9.01
C GLY A 97 12.98 -14.08 -9.48
N LEU A 98 11.98 -14.43 -8.67
CA LEU A 98 10.58 -14.08 -8.92
C LEU A 98 10.39 -12.57 -9.06
N CYS A 99 10.93 -11.77 -8.14
CA CYS A 99 10.76 -10.31 -8.15
C CYS A 99 11.36 -9.67 -9.42
N ARG A 100 12.55 -10.13 -9.84
CA ARG A 100 13.16 -9.72 -11.10
C ARG A 100 12.31 -10.12 -12.31
N ALA A 101 11.79 -11.36 -12.34
CA ALA A 101 10.93 -11.81 -13.43
C ALA A 101 9.63 -10.98 -13.52
N LEU A 102 9.05 -10.59 -12.38
CA LEU A 102 7.88 -9.70 -12.36
C LEU A 102 8.22 -8.32 -12.94
N ALA A 103 9.34 -7.72 -12.51
CA ALA A 103 9.78 -6.43 -13.00
C ALA A 103 10.18 -6.45 -14.49
N GLU A 104 10.78 -7.54 -14.98
CA GLU A 104 11.11 -7.73 -16.39
C GLU A 104 9.86 -7.87 -17.26
N HIS A 105 8.83 -8.57 -16.77
CA HIS A 105 7.62 -8.85 -17.53
C HIS A 105 6.60 -7.69 -17.51
N PHE A 106 6.31 -7.14 -16.33
CA PHE A 106 5.31 -6.08 -16.15
C PHE A 106 5.90 -4.67 -16.16
N GLY A 107 7.22 -4.55 -15.98
CA GLY A 107 7.91 -3.29 -15.72
C GLY A 107 8.08 -3.03 -14.23
N ARG A 108 9.20 -2.42 -13.83
CA ARG A 108 9.53 -2.17 -12.42
C ARG A 108 8.46 -1.34 -11.69
N GLN A 109 7.80 -0.41 -12.40
CA GLN A 109 6.74 0.43 -11.84
C GLN A 109 5.51 -0.36 -11.34
N CYS A 110 5.36 -1.62 -11.78
CA CYS A 110 4.31 -2.51 -11.30
C CYS A 110 4.71 -3.30 -10.05
N VAL A 111 5.94 -3.15 -9.54
CA VAL A 111 6.44 -3.89 -8.37
C VAL A 111 6.76 -2.91 -7.23
N VAL A 112 5.97 -2.97 -6.16
CA VAL A 112 6.18 -2.20 -4.94
C VAL A 112 6.89 -3.09 -3.92
N GLY A 113 8.08 -2.68 -3.47
CA GLY A 113 8.83 -3.35 -2.42
C GLY A 113 8.35 -2.96 -1.03
N GLY A 114 7.70 -3.88 -0.33
CA GLY A 114 7.23 -3.66 1.04
C GLY A 114 8.32 -3.95 2.08
N ILE A 115 8.57 -2.99 2.97
CA ILE A 115 9.46 -3.12 4.11
C ILE A 115 8.62 -2.97 5.39
N ASP A 116 8.40 -4.08 6.08
CA ASP A 116 7.92 -4.03 7.45
C ASP A 116 9.13 -3.87 8.37
N TYR A 117 9.11 -2.90 9.28
CA TYR A 117 10.20 -2.72 10.22
C TYR A 117 9.71 -2.41 11.63
N LYS A 118 10.53 -2.76 12.62
CA LYS A 118 10.25 -2.52 14.05
C LYS A 118 11.53 -2.41 14.87
N ALA A 119 11.41 -1.87 16.07
CA ALA A 119 12.47 -1.92 17.06
C ALA A 119 12.60 -3.34 17.67
N THR A 120 13.84 -3.80 17.79
CA THR A 120 14.26 -4.99 18.53
C THR A 120 15.36 -4.59 19.51
N PRO A 121 15.74 -5.46 20.47
CA PRO A 121 16.86 -5.17 21.35
C PRO A 121 18.20 -4.95 20.61
N GLN A 122 18.32 -5.41 19.35
CA GLN A 122 19.54 -5.36 18.55
C GLN A 122 19.53 -4.24 17.49
N SER A 123 18.35 -3.80 17.03
CA SER A 123 18.21 -2.79 15.98
C SER A 123 16.96 -1.93 16.22
N SER A 124 17.05 -0.62 16.01
CA SER A 124 15.88 0.27 16.04
C SER A 124 14.96 0.09 14.82
N GLN A 125 15.46 -0.51 13.74
CA GLN A 125 14.78 -0.64 12.44
C GLN A 125 15.03 -2.05 11.87
N ALA A 126 14.77 -3.07 12.68
CA ALA A 126 14.87 -4.46 12.23
C ALA A 126 13.82 -4.72 11.15
N ILE A 127 14.28 -5.20 9.99
CA ILE A 127 13.42 -5.55 8.86
C ILE A 127 12.78 -6.90 9.11
N MET A 128 11.47 -6.97 8.92
CA MET A 128 10.68 -8.14 9.21
C MET A 128 10.00 -8.68 7.96
N ILE A 129 10.01 -10.01 7.83
CA ILE A 129 9.34 -10.76 6.77
C ILE A 129 8.52 -11.91 7.39
N ASP A 130 7.83 -12.67 6.55
CA ASP A 130 6.98 -13.80 6.95
C ASP A 130 5.96 -13.38 8.03
N ASN A 131 5.21 -12.31 7.77
CA ASN A 131 4.22 -11.70 8.68
C ASN A 131 4.80 -11.20 10.01
N GLY A 132 6.06 -10.77 10.00
CA GLY A 132 6.72 -10.22 11.17
C GLY A 132 7.43 -11.25 12.05
N THR A 133 7.60 -12.48 11.56
CA THR A 133 8.12 -13.61 12.34
C THR A 133 9.60 -13.88 12.12
N ARG A 134 10.17 -13.41 11.00
CA ARG A 134 11.59 -13.54 10.69
C ARG A 134 12.21 -12.19 10.42
N GLU A 135 13.37 -11.97 11.02
CA GLU A 135 14.20 -10.78 10.79
C GLU A 135 15.16 -11.03 9.63
N VAL A 136 15.35 -10.03 8.77
CA VAL A 136 16.36 -10.08 7.70
C VAL A 136 17.72 -9.67 8.27
N SER A 137 18.76 -10.43 7.98
CA SER A 137 20.12 -10.19 8.46
C SER A 137 20.86 -9.11 7.64
N THR A 138 20.26 -7.93 7.49
CA THR A 138 20.89 -6.77 6.84
C THR A 138 20.36 -5.47 7.46
N ASP A 139 21.08 -4.37 7.25
CA ASP A 139 20.60 -3.06 7.66
C ASP A 139 19.59 -2.48 6.67
N LEU A 140 18.81 -1.48 7.12
CA LEU A 140 17.76 -0.86 6.33
C LEU A 140 18.23 -0.31 4.98
N SER A 141 19.40 0.33 4.94
CA SER A 141 19.94 0.90 3.69
C SER A 141 20.32 -0.21 2.71
N GLY A 142 21.01 -1.25 3.19
CA GLY A 142 21.35 -2.41 2.36
C GLY A 142 20.12 -3.15 1.84
N TRP A 143 19.03 -3.19 2.62
CA TRP A 143 17.78 -3.78 2.14
C TRP A 143 17.10 -2.93 1.06
N VAL A 144 17.06 -1.61 1.24
CA VAL A 144 16.52 -0.68 0.24
C VAL A 144 17.29 -0.75 -1.08
N GLU A 145 18.62 -0.80 -1.04
CA GLU A 145 19.47 -1.03 -2.22
C GLU A 145 19.11 -2.37 -2.89
N PHE A 146 19.05 -3.45 -2.10
CA PHE A 146 18.70 -4.77 -2.60
C PHE A 146 17.33 -4.83 -3.27
N LEU A 147 16.30 -4.18 -2.72
CA LEU A 147 14.96 -4.14 -3.34
C LEU A 147 14.99 -3.48 -4.72
N GLN A 148 15.68 -2.34 -4.83
CA GLN A 148 15.80 -1.59 -6.09
C GLN A 148 16.54 -2.40 -7.17
N GLU A 149 17.67 -3.01 -6.80
CA GLU A 149 18.45 -3.86 -7.71
C GLU A 149 17.67 -5.10 -8.18
N ASN A 150 16.70 -5.57 -7.39
CA ASN A 150 15.90 -6.75 -7.67
C ASN A 150 14.49 -6.42 -8.19
N GLY A 151 14.28 -5.20 -8.68
CA GLY A 151 13.14 -4.85 -9.52
C GLY A 151 12.01 -4.08 -8.84
N ALA A 152 12.16 -3.67 -7.57
CA ALA A 152 11.22 -2.72 -6.97
C ALA A 152 11.27 -1.38 -7.72
N GLY A 153 10.12 -0.92 -8.23
CA GLY A 153 9.97 0.40 -8.82
C GLY A 153 9.40 1.44 -7.86
N GLU A 154 8.93 1.03 -6.69
CA GLU A 154 8.50 1.86 -5.56
C GLU A 154 8.82 1.12 -4.26
N ILE A 155 9.00 1.83 -3.14
CA ILE A 155 9.24 1.24 -1.81
C ILE A 155 8.19 1.73 -0.82
N LEU A 156 7.54 0.80 -0.14
CA LEU A 156 6.61 1.10 0.95
C LEU A 156 7.25 0.73 2.29
N PHE A 157 7.49 1.74 3.12
CA PHE A 157 7.96 1.56 4.50
C PHE A 157 6.76 1.50 5.45
N GLN A 158 6.61 0.39 6.15
CA GLN A 158 5.57 0.16 7.14
C GLN A 158 6.18 0.01 8.54
N SER A 159 5.93 1.01 9.39
CA SER A 159 6.31 0.93 10.80
C SER A 159 5.34 0.03 11.56
N VAL A 160 5.81 -1.14 11.98
CA VAL A 160 4.99 -2.09 12.76
C VAL A 160 4.71 -1.54 14.16
N ASP A 161 5.63 -0.75 14.73
CA ASP A 161 5.47 -0.18 16.06
C ASP A 161 4.51 1.02 16.07
N GLN A 162 4.45 1.79 14.98
CA GLN A 162 3.48 2.89 14.85
C GLN A 162 2.12 2.42 14.34
N ASP A 163 2.02 1.23 13.74
CA ASP A 163 0.74 0.75 13.21
C ASP A 163 -0.36 0.71 14.28
N GLY A 164 -1.47 1.38 13.99
CA GLY A 164 -2.60 1.54 14.91
C GLY A 164 -2.41 2.48 16.10
N THR A 165 -1.25 3.12 16.29
CA THR A 165 -1.03 4.03 17.44
C THR A 165 -1.76 5.35 17.26
N GLY A 166 -1.88 5.83 16.02
CA GLY A 166 -2.40 7.16 15.71
C GLY A 166 -1.47 8.29 16.17
N MET A 167 -0.20 8.00 16.49
CA MET A 167 0.76 8.94 17.10
C MET A 167 1.69 9.65 16.12
N GLY A 168 1.57 9.41 14.81
CA GLY A 168 2.41 10.00 13.78
C GLY A 168 3.13 8.96 12.93
N LEU A 169 3.54 9.38 11.74
CA LEU A 169 4.47 8.61 10.91
C LEU A 169 5.85 8.62 11.54
N ASP A 170 6.60 7.53 11.36
CA ASP A 170 8.00 7.47 11.72
C ASP A 170 8.87 7.98 10.56
N LEU A 171 9.19 9.28 10.57
CA LEU A 171 10.05 9.89 9.56
C LEU A 171 11.54 9.49 9.72
N SER A 172 11.93 9.01 10.92
CA SER A 172 13.32 8.65 11.20
C SER A 172 13.81 7.46 10.37
N VAL A 173 12.88 6.67 9.82
CA VAL A 173 13.18 5.55 8.91
C VAL A 173 13.88 6.01 7.64
N VAL A 174 13.44 7.12 7.06
CA VAL A 174 14.05 7.65 5.83
C VAL A 174 15.21 8.60 6.11
N ASP A 175 15.22 9.28 7.26
CA ASP A 175 16.38 10.08 7.70
C ASP A 175 17.60 9.21 7.99
N GLY A 176 17.38 7.97 8.42
CA GLY A 176 18.44 7.01 8.73
C GLY A 176 19.10 6.34 7.52
N LEU A 177 18.59 6.58 6.30
CA LEU A 177 19.13 5.97 5.09
C LEU A 177 20.46 6.62 4.70
N ARG A 178 21.45 5.78 4.33
CA ARG A 178 22.75 6.26 3.84
C ARG A 178 22.61 7.08 2.55
N HIS A 179 21.68 6.67 1.70
CA HIS A 179 21.40 7.27 0.41
C HIS A 179 19.89 7.39 0.21
N ARG A 180 19.47 8.48 -0.45
CA ARG A 180 18.07 8.63 -0.83
C ARG A 180 17.72 7.52 -1.86
N PRO A 181 16.60 6.82 -1.70
CA PRO A 181 16.14 5.87 -2.71
C PRO A 181 15.94 6.56 -4.07
N GLU A 182 16.25 5.85 -5.16
CA GLU A 182 16.09 6.35 -6.53
C GLU A 182 14.65 6.15 -7.05
N VAL A 183 13.87 5.36 -6.33
CA VAL A 183 12.47 5.06 -6.60
C VAL A 183 11.54 5.76 -5.62
N PRO A 184 10.26 6.01 -5.99
CA PRO A 184 9.30 6.65 -5.09
C PRO A 184 9.14 5.90 -3.76
N CYS A 185 9.03 6.67 -2.68
CA CYS A 185 8.90 6.16 -1.31
C CYS A 185 7.54 6.47 -0.72
N ILE A 186 6.92 5.45 -0.14
CA ILE A 186 5.61 5.50 0.50
C ILE A 186 5.79 5.24 2.00
N LEU A 187 5.27 6.12 2.86
CA LEU A 187 5.23 5.88 4.31
C LEU A 187 3.86 5.41 4.79
N MET A 188 3.88 4.45 5.72
CA MET A 188 2.70 3.90 6.37
C MET A 188 2.95 3.55 7.85
N GLY A 189 1.90 3.68 8.66
CA GLY A 189 1.89 3.31 10.08
C GLY A 189 1.86 4.53 11.01
N GLY A 190 0.83 4.64 11.85
CA GLY A 190 0.71 5.68 12.88
C GLY A 190 -0.12 6.92 12.52
N ILE A 191 -0.76 6.96 11.35
CA ILE A 191 -1.64 8.08 10.98
C ILE A 191 -2.91 8.06 11.84
N GLY A 192 -3.16 9.21 12.49
CA GLY A 192 -4.33 9.47 13.32
C GLY A 192 -5.05 10.80 13.01
N LYS A 193 -4.37 11.72 12.32
CA LYS A 193 -4.92 13.03 11.91
C LYS A 193 -4.27 13.53 10.61
N ALA A 194 -4.89 14.53 9.97
CA ALA A 194 -4.44 15.11 8.70
C ALA A 194 -2.99 15.64 8.78
N ASP A 195 -2.61 16.26 9.91
CA ASP A 195 -1.24 16.75 10.13
C ASP A 195 -0.18 15.67 9.95
N HIS A 196 -0.47 14.41 10.28
CA HIS A 196 0.48 13.31 10.13
C HIS A 196 0.73 13.00 8.65
N ILE A 197 -0.31 13.10 7.82
CA ILE A 197 -0.21 12.92 6.36
C ILE A 197 0.57 14.10 5.77
N ILE A 198 0.23 15.33 6.15
CA ILE A 198 0.92 16.55 5.72
C ILE A 198 2.41 16.49 6.08
N ALA A 199 2.75 16.10 7.31
CA ALA A 199 4.14 15.96 7.74
C ALA A 199 4.92 14.92 6.91
N GLY A 200 4.27 13.81 6.55
CA GLY A 200 4.86 12.82 5.64
C GLY A 200 5.12 13.39 4.25
N LEU A 201 4.12 14.03 3.64
CA LEU A 201 4.23 14.61 2.28
C LEU A 201 5.17 15.80 2.18
N GLN A 202 5.42 16.52 3.27
CA GLN A 202 6.41 17.60 3.32
C GLN A 202 7.85 17.08 3.39
N HIS A 203 8.04 15.81 3.72
CA HIS A 203 9.37 15.23 3.83
C HIS A 203 9.98 15.00 2.44
N PRO A 204 11.19 15.50 2.13
CA PRO A 204 11.73 15.54 0.77
C PRO A 204 12.03 14.15 0.16
N THR A 205 12.12 13.12 1.00
CA THR A 205 12.33 11.72 0.57
C THR A 205 11.02 10.99 0.28
N ILE A 206 9.86 11.53 0.70
CA ILE A 206 8.58 10.83 0.65
C ILE A 206 7.73 11.37 -0.48
N ASP A 207 7.25 10.45 -1.32
CA ASP A 207 6.44 10.77 -2.50
C ASP A 207 4.96 10.49 -2.27
N ALA A 208 4.63 9.58 -1.34
CA ALA A 208 3.26 9.28 -0.95
C ALA A 208 3.13 8.82 0.51
N VAL A 209 1.90 8.89 1.02
CA VAL A 209 1.54 8.42 2.37
C VAL A 209 0.33 7.50 2.27
N ALA A 210 0.42 6.32 2.87
CA ALA A 210 -0.66 5.34 2.92
C ALA A 210 -1.20 5.17 4.35
N THR A 211 -2.51 4.92 4.47
CA THR A 211 -3.19 4.68 5.76
C THR A 211 -4.25 3.60 5.63
N ALA A 212 -4.47 2.85 6.71
CA ALA A 212 -5.49 1.79 6.80
C ALA A 212 -6.55 2.03 7.91
N ASN A 213 -6.46 3.16 8.62
CA ASN A 213 -7.22 3.43 9.85
C ASN A 213 -8.56 4.15 9.61
N LEU A 214 -9.13 4.73 10.68
CA LEU A 214 -10.39 5.49 10.82
C LEU A 214 -10.85 6.26 9.57
N TYR A 215 -9.91 6.84 8.80
CA TYR A 215 -10.18 7.53 7.54
C TYR A 215 -10.90 6.66 6.49
N ASN A 216 -10.66 5.35 6.46
CA ASN A 216 -11.35 4.42 5.55
C ASN A 216 -12.86 4.31 5.84
N PHE A 217 -13.30 4.71 7.03
CA PHE A 217 -14.68 4.54 7.50
C PHE A 217 -15.41 5.86 7.72
N ILE A 218 -14.80 7.00 7.38
CA ILE A 218 -15.40 8.33 7.47
C ILE A 218 -15.52 8.89 6.05
N GLY A 219 -16.76 8.96 5.55
CA GLY A 219 -17.05 9.17 4.12
C GLY A 219 -16.32 10.34 3.43
N SER A 220 -16.19 11.51 4.07
CA SER A 220 -15.51 12.68 3.49
C SER A 220 -14.06 12.87 3.94
N ALA A 221 -13.52 12.00 4.79
CA ALA A 221 -12.31 12.34 5.53
C ALA A 221 -11.08 12.52 4.63
N PHE A 222 -10.93 11.74 3.57
CA PHE A 222 -9.86 11.94 2.60
C PHE A 222 -10.04 13.21 1.77
N LEU A 223 -11.27 13.56 1.39
CA LEU A 223 -11.54 14.83 0.71
C LEU A 223 -11.19 16.02 1.60
N ASP A 224 -11.48 15.94 2.89
CA ASP A 224 -11.15 16.98 3.86
C ASP A 224 -9.63 17.05 4.10
N VAL A 225 -8.93 15.92 4.15
CA VAL A 225 -7.45 15.88 4.18
C VAL A 225 -6.86 16.58 2.95
N ARG A 226 -7.40 16.33 1.75
CA ARG A 226 -6.92 17.00 0.52
C ARG A 226 -7.11 18.52 0.58
N LYS A 227 -8.20 19.01 1.18
CA LYS A 227 -8.39 20.45 1.42
C LYS A 227 -7.31 21.00 2.36
N SER A 228 -7.06 20.31 3.49
CA SER A 228 -6.00 20.71 4.42
C SER A 228 -4.62 20.70 3.78
N ILE A 229 -4.33 19.73 2.90
CA ILE A 229 -3.08 19.71 2.13
C ILE A 229 -3.01 20.93 1.20
N ALA A 230 -4.07 21.24 0.45
CA ALA A 230 -4.08 22.39 -0.46
C ALA A 230 -3.84 23.74 0.26
N GLU A 231 -4.30 23.88 1.51
CA GLU A 231 -4.07 25.06 2.34
C GLU A 231 -2.58 25.26 2.70
N THR A 232 -1.76 24.20 2.66
CA THR A 232 -0.31 24.30 2.87
C THR A 232 0.45 24.80 1.65
N GLY A 233 -0.21 24.93 0.49
CA GLY A 233 0.41 25.28 -0.78
C GLY A 233 1.06 24.11 -1.52
N MET A 234 0.97 22.87 -1.00
CA MET A 234 1.40 21.67 -1.71
C MET A 234 0.50 21.40 -2.93
N GLU A 235 1.11 21.07 -4.07
CA GLU A 235 0.38 20.68 -5.26
C GLU A 235 -0.09 19.22 -5.13
N MET A 236 -1.39 19.00 -5.36
CA MET A 236 -2.00 17.69 -5.39
C MET A 236 -2.66 17.48 -6.74
N ALA A 237 -2.79 16.21 -7.15
CA ALA A 237 -3.60 15.86 -8.31
C ALA A 237 -5.03 16.39 -8.13
N ARG A 238 -5.54 17.08 -9.15
CA ARG A 238 -6.90 17.62 -9.15
C ARG A 238 -7.75 16.84 -10.13
N TRP A 239 -8.77 16.17 -9.60
CA TRP A 239 -9.73 15.42 -10.39
C TRP A 239 -11.09 16.12 -10.28
N ASN A 240 -11.78 16.36 -11.40
CA ASN A 240 -13.15 16.88 -11.37
C ASN A 240 -14.11 15.75 -10.97
N SER A 241 -14.65 15.80 -9.75
CA SER A 241 -15.57 14.76 -9.23
C SER A 241 -16.81 14.53 -10.10
N CYS A 242 -17.25 15.54 -10.86
CA CYS A 242 -18.36 15.42 -11.82
C CYS A 242 -18.01 14.56 -13.05
N GLU A 243 -16.75 14.46 -13.47
CA GLU A 243 -16.35 13.64 -14.62
C GLU A 243 -16.28 12.15 -14.25
N TYR A 244 -15.97 11.83 -12.99
CA TYR A 244 -15.83 10.47 -12.49
C TYR A 244 -17.15 9.67 -12.57
N VAL A 245 -18.28 10.30 -12.23
CA VAL A 245 -19.62 9.67 -12.33
C VAL A 245 -20.00 9.39 -13.79
N ALA A 246 -19.48 10.17 -14.73
CA ALA A 246 -19.76 10.02 -16.17
C ALA A 246 -18.89 8.93 -16.84
N LEU A 247 -17.75 8.57 -16.23
CA LEU A 247 -16.89 7.48 -16.69
C LEU A 247 -17.51 6.13 -16.27
N HIS A 248 -18.56 5.70 -16.98
CA HIS A 248 -18.98 4.30 -16.92
C HIS A 248 -17.88 3.44 -17.58
N ASN A 249 -17.47 2.35 -16.92
CA ASN A 249 -16.38 1.49 -17.40
C ASN A 249 -16.79 0.77 -18.70
N LYS A 250 -16.58 1.41 -19.86
CA LYS A 250 -16.88 0.83 -21.18
C LYS A 250 -16.00 -0.37 -21.52
N PHE A 251 -14.93 -0.61 -20.76
CA PHE A 251 -14.01 -1.73 -20.96
C PHE A 251 -14.41 -2.98 -20.17
N ALA A 252 -15.18 -2.84 -19.08
CA ALA A 252 -15.63 -3.99 -18.28
C ALA A 252 -16.77 -4.80 -18.97
N THR A 253 -17.44 -4.25 -19.97
CA THR A 253 -18.56 -4.90 -20.67
C THR A 253 -18.15 -5.63 -21.96
N SER A 254 -16.85 -5.75 -22.25
CA SER A 254 -16.36 -6.35 -23.50
C SER A 254 -15.49 -7.61 -23.31
N ALA A 255 -15.66 -8.32 -22.19
CA ALA A 255 -15.12 -9.67 -21.98
C ALA A 255 -16.24 -10.72 -21.89
#